data_AF-H2XUG4-F1
#
_entry.id   AF-H2XUG4-F1
#
_cell.length_a   1.000
_cell.length_b   1.000
_cell.length_c   1.000
_cell.angle_alpha   90.00
_cell.angle_beta   90.00
_cell.angle_gamma   90.00
#
_symmetry.space_group_name_H-M   'P 1'
#
loop_
_entity.id
_entity.type
_entity.pdbx_description
1 polymer ?
#
loop_
_entity_poly.entity_id
_entity_poly.type
_entity_poly.pdbx_seq_one_letter_code
_entity_poly.pdbx_strand_id
1 'polypeptide(L)'
;MAHWFHRNPFKATAAQSFDVRKISMKSDFNKVMGDLRNARNALLSLFNDPLASPDKMESVSSDYFSLIQGLFEVPAPTTDDASTSQTETTTEIED
;
A
#
# COMPACT_ATOMS: atom_id res chain seq x y z
N MET A 1 -30.07 28.61 8.88
CA MET A 1 -29.13 29.43 8.07
C MET A 1 -28.42 28.50 7.12
N ALA A 2 -28.34 28.82 5.82
CA ALA A 2 -27.62 28.01 4.85
C ALA A 2 -26.20 28.53 4.71
N HIS A 3 -25.21 27.65 4.78
CA HIS A 3 -23.80 27.98 4.50
C HIS A 3 -23.47 27.55 3.08
N TRP A 4 -22.87 28.44 2.29
CA TRP A 4 -22.37 28.12 0.95
C TRP A 4 -20.85 27.99 1.00
N PHE A 5 -20.35 26.83 0.59
CA PHE A 5 -18.93 26.59 0.40
C PHE A 5 -18.64 26.26 -1.06
N HIS A 6 -17.64 26.92 -1.64
CA HIS A 6 -17.07 26.50 -2.93
C HIS A 6 -16.45 25.11 -2.79
N ARG A 7 -16.67 24.25 -3.80
CA ARG A 7 -16.11 22.90 -3.86
C ARG A 7 -15.37 22.75 -5.18
N ASN A 8 -14.08 22.43 -5.09
CA ASN A 8 -13.32 22.02 -6.27
C ASN A 8 -13.70 20.58 -6.64
N PRO A 9 -13.63 20.21 -7.92
CA PRO A 9 -13.78 18.83 -8.34
C PRO A 9 -12.77 17.92 -7.63
N PHE A 10 -13.17 16.70 -7.34
CA PHE A 10 -12.26 15.69 -6.80
C PHE A 10 -11.17 15.32 -7.80
N LYS A 11 -10.04 14.86 -7.29
CA LYS A 11 -8.95 14.36 -8.12
C LYS A 11 -9.36 13.01 -8.75
N ALA A 12 -9.27 12.93 -10.06
CA ALA A 12 -9.43 11.67 -10.79
C ALA A 12 -8.17 10.82 -10.71
N THR A 13 -8.31 9.51 -10.90
CA THR A 13 -7.21 8.56 -10.92
C THR A 13 -7.48 7.41 -11.89
N ALA A 14 -6.43 6.85 -12.49
CA ALA A 14 -6.56 5.72 -13.41
C ALA A 14 -6.95 4.43 -12.66
N ALA A 15 -7.59 3.48 -13.35
CA ALA A 15 -7.81 2.15 -12.79
C ALA A 15 -6.46 1.43 -12.62
N GLN A 16 -6.20 0.88 -11.44
CA GLN A 16 -4.94 0.21 -11.13
C GLN A 16 -5.22 -1.24 -10.74
N SER A 17 -4.60 -2.17 -11.47
CA SER A 17 -4.82 -3.62 -11.31
C SER A 17 -3.98 -4.26 -10.23
N PHE A 18 -2.87 -3.61 -9.83
CA PHE A 18 -1.88 -4.15 -8.88
C PHE A 18 -1.41 -5.57 -9.23
N ASP A 19 -1.27 -5.88 -10.52
CA ASP A 19 -0.79 -7.19 -10.97
C ASP A 19 0.73 -7.30 -10.76
N VAL A 20 1.10 -8.07 -9.75
CA VAL A 20 2.49 -8.26 -9.31
C VAL A 20 3.06 -9.61 -9.72
N ARG A 21 2.40 -10.36 -10.61
CA ARG A 21 2.87 -11.68 -11.05
C ARG A 21 4.26 -11.67 -11.69
N LYS A 22 4.71 -10.52 -12.17
CA LYS A 22 6.08 -10.31 -12.70
C LYS A 22 7.14 -10.08 -11.62
N ILE A 23 6.73 -9.79 -10.38
CA ILE A 23 7.61 -9.45 -9.25
C ILE A 23 7.72 -10.64 -8.30
N SER A 24 6.61 -11.33 -8.00
CA SER A 24 6.60 -12.46 -7.07
C SER A 24 5.47 -13.43 -7.38
N MET A 25 5.78 -14.72 -7.30
CA MET A 25 4.83 -15.82 -7.47
C MET A 25 4.22 -16.31 -6.14
N LYS A 26 4.58 -15.70 -5.00
CA LYS A 26 4.05 -16.09 -3.69
C LYS A 26 2.53 -15.83 -3.63
N SER A 27 1.76 -16.82 -3.20
CA SER A 27 0.29 -16.72 -3.07
C SER A 27 -0.13 -15.59 -2.15
N ASP A 28 0.55 -15.44 -1.02
CA ASP A 28 0.17 -14.50 0.04
C ASP A 28 0.40 -13.06 -0.41
N PHE A 29 1.47 -12.82 -1.15
CA PHE A 29 1.75 -11.52 -1.75
C PHE A 29 0.70 -11.13 -2.79
N ASN A 30 0.28 -12.09 -3.64
CA ASN A 30 -0.80 -11.86 -4.61
C ASN A 30 -2.13 -11.57 -3.90
N LYS A 31 -2.40 -12.20 -2.76
CA LYS A 31 -3.59 -11.94 -1.95
C LYS A 31 -3.58 -10.50 -1.41
N VAL A 32 -2.49 -10.07 -0.77
CA VAL A 32 -2.36 -8.70 -0.22
C VAL A 32 -2.53 -7.64 -1.30
N MET A 33 -1.98 -7.86 -2.49
CA MET A 33 -2.15 -6.94 -3.63
C MET A 33 -3.59 -6.93 -4.18
N GLY A 34 -4.28 -8.07 -4.14
CA GLY A 34 -5.71 -8.16 -4.42
C GLY A 34 -6.55 -7.38 -3.41
N ASP A 35 -6.24 -7.53 -2.11
CA ASP A 35 -6.91 -6.80 -1.03
C ASP A 35 -6.68 -5.29 -1.16
N LEU A 36 -5.46 -4.85 -1.49
CA LEU A 36 -5.14 -3.45 -1.78
C LEU A 36 -5.96 -2.89 -2.95
N ARG A 37 -6.10 -3.66 -4.04
CA ARG A 37 -6.94 -3.28 -5.18
C ARG A 37 -8.40 -3.10 -4.76
N ASN A 38 -8.93 -4.03 -3.97
CA ASN A 38 -10.31 -3.99 -3.50
C ASN A 38 -10.56 -2.81 -2.57
N ALA A 39 -9.67 -2.59 -1.60
CA ALA A 39 -9.72 -1.45 -0.68
C ALA A 39 -9.69 -0.11 -1.43
N ARG A 40 -8.83 0.02 -2.45
CA ARG A 40 -8.79 1.21 -3.31
C ARG A 40 -10.12 1.47 -4.02
N ASN A 41 -10.71 0.43 -4.62
CA ASN A 41 -11.96 0.56 -5.35
C ASN A 41 -13.12 0.90 -4.41
N ALA A 42 -13.15 0.30 -3.23
CA ALA A 42 -14.11 0.62 -2.19
C ALA A 42 -14.02 2.11 -1.80
N LEU A 43 -12.81 2.62 -1.51
CA LEU A 43 -12.61 4.02 -1.18
C LEU A 43 -13.05 4.96 -2.30
N LEU A 44 -12.67 4.66 -3.55
CA LEU A 44 -13.04 5.49 -4.70
C LEU A 44 -14.56 5.49 -4.96
N SER A 45 -15.25 4.40 -4.64
CA SER A 45 -16.71 4.33 -4.77
C SER A 45 -17.42 5.26 -3.78
N LEU A 46 -16.87 5.47 -2.58
CA LEU A 46 -17.47 6.34 -1.56
C LEU A 46 -17.46 7.82 -1.96
N PHE A 47 -16.49 8.28 -2.77
CA PHE A 47 -16.46 9.69 -3.20
C PHE A 47 -17.64 10.07 -4.09
N ASN A 48 -18.27 9.10 -4.75
CA ASN A 48 -19.43 9.31 -5.60
C ASN A 48 -20.75 8.91 -4.92
N ASP A 49 -20.70 8.39 -3.69
CA ASP A 49 -21.87 7.97 -2.93
C ASP A 49 -22.40 9.14 -2.07
N PRO A 50 -23.56 9.73 -2.41
CA PRO A 50 -24.12 10.84 -1.65
C PRO A 50 -24.66 10.42 -0.26
N LEU A 51 -24.79 9.11 0.01
CA LEU A 51 -25.27 8.57 1.27
C LEU A 51 -24.13 8.03 2.16
N ALA A 52 -22.87 8.19 1.74
CA ALA A 52 -21.73 7.74 2.52
C ALA A 52 -21.67 8.50 3.86
N SER A 53 -21.64 7.74 4.96
CA SER A 53 -21.44 8.31 6.29
C SER A 53 -19.95 8.61 6.54
N PRO A 54 -19.63 9.59 7.39
CA PRO A 54 -18.25 9.87 7.80
C PRO A 54 -17.55 8.64 8.40
N ASP A 55 -18.24 7.87 9.24
CA ASP A 55 -17.68 6.67 9.88
C ASP A 55 -17.26 5.61 8.86
N LYS A 56 -18.04 5.45 7.78
CA LYS A 56 -17.73 4.52 6.69
C LYS A 56 -16.52 5.01 5.89
N MET A 57 -16.42 6.31 5.66
CA MET A 57 -15.26 6.92 4.99
C MET A 57 -13.98 6.69 5.79
N GLU A 58 -14.02 6.91 7.10
CA GLU A 58 -12.88 6.70 7.99
C GLU A 58 -12.41 5.24 7.96
N SER A 59 -13.32 4.28 8.18
CA SER A 59 -13.01 2.85 8.15
C SER A 59 -12.36 2.42 6.83
N VAL A 60 -12.98 2.74 5.69
CA VAL A 60 -12.48 2.32 4.37
C VAL A 60 -11.15 3.01 4.03
N SER A 61 -10.95 4.26 4.48
CA SER A 61 -9.69 4.97 4.30
C SER A 61 -8.56 4.36 5.13
N SER A 62 -8.84 3.97 6.38
CA SER A 62 -7.87 3.30 7.26
C SER A 62 -7.42 1.95 6.68
N ASP A 63 -8.36 1.17 6.13
CA ASP A 63 -8.06 -0.11 5.49
C ASP A 63 -7.13 0.06 4.27
N TYR A 64 -7.40 1.06 3.42
CA TYR A 64 -6.56 1.32 2.26
C TYR A 64 -5.17 1.85 2.64
N PHE A 65 -5.10 2.81 3.56
CA PHE A 65 -3.82 3.44 3.93
C PHE A 65 -2.93 2.52 4.75
N SER A 66 -3.47 1.67 5.62
CA SER A 66 -2.69 0.68 6.37
C SER A 66 -2.00 -0.33 5.43
N LEU A 67 -2.68 -0.79 4.39
CA LEU A 67 -2.09 -1.68 3.38
C LEU A 67 -0.97 -1.00 2.59
N ILE A 68 -1.14 0.28 2.24
CA ILE A 68 -0.10 1.06 1.56
C ILE A 68 1.10 1.29 2.45
N GLN A 69 0.87 1.59 3.73
CA GLN A 69 1.93 1.84 4.70
C GLN A 69 2.88 0.64 4.79
N GLY A 70 2.36 -0.58 4.77
CA GLY A 70 3.16 -1.81 4.75
C GLY A 70 4.04 -1.99 3.50
N LEU A 71 3.85 -1.21 2.43
CA LEU A 71 4.74 -1.19 1.27
C LEU A 71 5.90 -0.21 1.42
N PHE A 72 5.77 0.78 2.29
CA PHE A 72 6.79 1.79 2.55
C PHE A 72 7.64 1.46 3.78
N GLU A 73 7.09 0.72 4.74
CA GLU A 73 7.83 0.30 5.91
C GLU A 73 8.91 -0.71 5.54
N VAL A 74 10.17 -0.32 5.80
CA VAL A 74 11.30 -1.25 5.79
C VAL A 74 11.14 -2.13 7.03
N PRO A 75 11.12 -3.46 6.89
CA PRO A 75 11.05 -4.32 8.06
C PRO A 75 12.23 -4.00 8.98
N ALA A 76 11.93 -3.73 10.25
CA ALA A 76 12.96 -3.59 11.27
C ALA A 76 13.84 -4.85 11.25
N PRO A 77 15.16 -4.74 11.46
CA PRO A 77 16.03 -5.90 11.46
C PRO A 77 15.52 -6.89 12.51
N THR A 78 14.98 -8.01 12.05
CA THR A 78 14.62 -9.12 12.90
C THR A 78 15.91 -9.64 13.51
N THR A 79 15.99 -9.60 14.85
CA THR A 79 17.17 -10.07 15.61
C THR A 79 17.47 -11.56 15.39
N ASP A 80 16.63 -12.26 14.63
CA ASP A 80 16.76 -13.69 14.34
C ASP A 80 17.62 -14.02 13.10
N ASP A 81 18.10 -13.02 12.34
CA ASP A 81 19.04 -13.25 11.21
C ASP A 81 20.52 -13.22 11.63
N ALA A 82 20.80 -13.31 12.93
CA ALA A 82 22.16 -13.44 13.48
C ALA A 82 22.63 -14.90 13.51
N SER A 83 22.54 -15.64 12.40
CA SER A 83 23.23 -16.93 12.23
C SER A 83 23.28 -17.36 10.76
N THR A 84 24.35 -16.99 10.05
CA THR A 84 25.27 -17.91 9.32
C THR A 84 26.09 -17.13 8.28
N SER A 85 27.35 -16.89 8.66
CA SER A 85 28.58 -16.94 7.86
C SER A 85 28.91 -15.81 6.85
N GLN A 86 29.80 -14.91 7.32
CA GLN A 86 31.18 -14.68 6.80
C GLN A 86 31.59 -15.69 5.70
N THR A 87 32.14 -15.37 4.53
CA THR A 87 33.29 -14.54 4.11
C THR A 87 33.33 -14.66 2.57
N GLU A 88 33.60 -13.66 1.74
CA GLU A 88 34.94 -13.27 1.29
C GLU A 88 34.77 -12.19 0.20
N THR A 89 35.37 -11.01 0.36
CA THR A 89 35.80 -10.15 -0.76
C THR A 89 36.94 -9.27 -0.25
N THR A 90 38.14 -9.45 -0.80
CA THR A 90 38.99 -8.37 -1.31
C THR A 90 40.31 -8.95 -1.81
N THR A 91 40.47 -8.90 -3.13
CA THR A 91 41.71 -8.85 -3.89
C THR A 91 42.37 -7.47 -3.79
N GLU A 92 43.67 -7.41 -3.51
CA GLU A 92 44.66 -6.32 -3.78
C GLU A 92 46.02 -6.93 -3.36
N ILE A 93 46.99 -7.31 -4.21
CA ILE A 93 47.92 -6.61 -5.15
C ILE A 93 48.80 -5.52 -4.49
N GLU A 94 50.11 -5.58 -4.80
CA GLU A 94 51.30 -4.76 -4.40
C GLU A 94 51.91 -5.06 -3.01
N ASP A 95 53.21 -5.26 -2.82
CA ASP A 95 54.46 -5.20 -3.63
C ASP A 95 55.50 -6.17 -3.01
#